data_AF-A0A5D0MGV6-F1
#
_entry.id   AF-A0A5D0MGV6-F1
#
_cell.length_a   1.000
_cell.length_b   1.000
_cell.length_c   1.000
_cell.angle_alpha   90.00
_cell.angle_beta   90.00
_cell.angle_gamma   90.00
#
_symmetry.space_group_name_H-M   'P 1'
#
loop_
_entity.id
_entity.type
_entity.pdbx_description
1 polymer ?
#
loop_
_entity_poly.entity_id
_entity_poly.type
_entity_poly.pdbx_seq_one_letter_code
_entity_poly.pdbx_strand_id
1 'polypeptide(L)'
;MRKYLLIFVICLSVYISGCVAPVIVAGAAGAGATYSLATDSVSDNVDAKIPEVVDAFINEVNKRNGSVMFASISEGKVKAEIKEIKYTLDVKSLTKNSSRLTITARKTYNLLPARDEAVEFYTKVAERLK
;
A
#
# COMPACT_ATOMS: atom_id res chain seq x y z
N MET A 1 34.45 5.07 39.17
CA MET A 1 33.79 5.85 38.09
C MET A 1 33.45 5.03 36.82
N ARG A 2 33.85 3.75 36.70
CA ARG A 2 33.61 2.90 35.52
C ARG A 2 32.18 2.31 35.43
N LYS A 3 31.44 2.26 36.56
CA LYS A 3 30.08 1.69 36.65
C LYS A 3 28.99 2.65 36.12
N TYR A 4 29.18 3.96 36.26
CA TYR A 4 28.23 4.97 35.75
C TYR A 4 28.37 5.21 34.25
N LEU A 5 29.55 4.92 33.68
CA LEU A 5 29.80 5.03 32.23
C LEU A 5 29.04 3.94 31.45
N LEU A 6 28.88 2.74 32.02
CA LEU A 6 28.07 1.66 31.43
C LEU A 6 26.58 2.00 31.39
N ILE A 7 26.05 2.66 32.41
CA ILE A 7 24.64 3.08 32.47
C ILE A 7 24.36 4.17 31.43
N PHE A 8 25.31 5.09 31.20
CA PHE A 8 25.18 6.13 30.20
C PHE A 8 25.21 5.57 28.76
N VAL A 9 26.03 4.54 28.50
CA VAL A 9 26.09 3.86 27.20
C VAL A 9 24.81 3.05 26.90
N ILE A 10 24.21 2.45 27.92
CA ILE A 10 22.94 1.72 27.76
C ILE A 10 21.79 2.70 27.48
N CYS A 11 21.69 3.82 28.20
CA CYS A 11 20.67 4.84 27.91
C CYS A 11 20.83 5.49 26.53
N LEU A 12 22.06 5.65 26.03
CA LEU A 12 22.29 6.21 24.69
C LEU A 12 21.81 5.27 23.58
N SER A 13 21.89 3.94 23.77
CA SER A 13 21.47 2.95 22.77
C SER A 13 19.96 2.94 22.51
N VAL A 14 19.14 3.31 23.50
CA VAL A 14 17.67 3.41 23.35
C VAL A 14 17.25 4.67 22.58
N TYR A 15 18.10 5.70 22.59
CA TYR A 15 17.81 6.97 21.89
C TYR A 15 17.99 6.89 20.37
N ILE A 16 18.81 5.96 19.86
CA ILE A 16 19.08 5.83 18.42
C ILE A 16 18.03 4.96 17.71
N SER A 17 17.29 4.11 18.45
CA SER A 17 16.14 3.36 17.89
C SER A 17 14.89 4.22 17.64
N GLY A 18 14.92 5.52 17.97
CA GLY A 18 13.83 6.47 17.74
C GLY A 18 13.74 7.03 16.32
N CYS A 19 14.63 6.66 15.40
CA CYS A 19 14.54 7.06 14.01
C CYS A 19 13.63 6.10 13.24
N VAL A 20 12.33 6.44 13.19
CA VAL A 20 11.36 6.04 12.15
C VAL A 20 11.71 4.76 11.40
N ALA A 21 11.46 3.61 12.04
CA ALA A 21 11.25 2.39 11.29
C ALA A 21 10.02 2.62 10.38
N PRO A 22 10.11 2.39 9.05
CA PRO A 22 8.89 2.15 8.30
C PRO A 22 8.25 0.94 8.96
N VAL A 23 7.01 1.09 9.41
CA VAL A 23 6.23 -0.01 9.97
C VAL A 23 5.98 -0.98 8.82
N ILE A 24 6.93 -1.88 8.59
CA ILE A 24 6.77 -3.10 7.82
C ILE A 24 5.80 -3.91 8.68
N VAL A 25 4.52 -3.86 8.34
CA VAL A 25 3.53 -4.75 8.95
C VAL A 25 3.83 -6.15 8.39
N ALA A 26 4.82 -6.82 8.98
CA ALA A 26 5.05 -8.25 8.82
C ALA A 26 3.95 -8.96 9.63
N GLY A 27 2.73 -8.93 9.12
CA GLY A 27 1.57 -9.48 9.79
C GLY A 27 0.54 -9.93 8.76
N ALA A 28 0.56 -11.22 8.48
CA ALA A 28 -0.50 -11.98 7.81
C ALA A 28 -0.68 -11.80 6.28
N ALA A 29 0.27 -12.33 5.51
CA ALA A 29 -0.03 -13.28 4.43
C ALA A 29 1.29 -13.94 4.00
N GLY A 30 1.33 -15.26 3.91
CA GLY A 30 2.58 -16.05 3.74
C GLY A 30 3.47 -15.61 2.58
N ALA A 31 4.78 -15.84 2.79
CA ALA A 31 5.87 -15.73 1.82
C ALA A 31 6.14 -14.33 1.21
N GLY A 32 7.05 -13.58 1.85
CA GLY A 32 8.02 -12.72 1.13
C GLY A 32 7.55 -11.37 0.58
N ALA A 33 6.26 -11.03 0.57
CA ALA A 33 5.81 -9.73 0.06
C ALA A 33 5.85 -8.66 1.17
N THR A 34 6.93 -7.87 1.20
CA THR A 34 6.99 -6.64 2.01
C THR A 34 6.30 -5.52 1.25
N TYR A 35 5.01 -5.28 1.50
CA TYR A 35 4.37 -4.07 0.99
C TYR A 35 4.82 -2.86 1.82
N SER A 36 4.99 -1.72 1.15
CA SER A 36 5.32 -0.44 1.78
C SER A 36 4.04 0.33 2.09
N LEU A 37 3.98 0.91 3.28
CA LEU A 37 2.87 1.74 3.74
C LEU A 37 3.30 3.20 3.85
N ALA A 38 2.55 4.07 3.18
CA ALA A 38 2.56 5.49 3.43
C ALA A 38 1.24 5.92 4.10
N THR A 39 1.13 7.20 4.44
CA THR A 39 -0.01 7.75 5.20
C THR A 39 -1.36 7.45 4.55
N ASP A 40 -1.43 7.49 3.21
CA ASP A 40 -2.65 7.31 2.43
C ASP A 40 -2.57 6.20 1.38
N SER A 41 -1.46 5.46 1.33
CA SER A 41 -1.19 4.54 0.22
C SER A 41 -0.45 3.27 0.62
N VAL A 42 -0.71 2.22 -0.16
CA VAL A 42 -0.07 0.92 -0.08
C VAL A 42 0.62 0.66 -1.40
N SER A 43 1.90 0.29 -1.36
CA SER A 43 2.68 -0.06 -2.55
C SER A 43 3.25 -1.46 -2.42
N ASP A 44 3.17 -2.25 -3.46
CA ASP A 44 3.74 -3.61 -3.47
C ASP A 44 4.21 -4.02 -4.87
N ASN A 45 5.10 -5.00 -4.92
CA ASN A 45 5.53 -5.64 -6.15
C ASN A 45 4.73 -6.94 -6.33
N VAL A 46 4.09 -7.10 -7.49
CA VAL A 46 3.29 -8.28 -7.82
C VAL A 46 3.81 -8.93 -9.10
N ASP A 47 3.72 -10.25 -9.17
CA ASP A 47 4.02 -11.06 -10.35
C ASP A 47 2.83 -11.09 -11.32
N ALA A 48 2.32 -9.90 -11.64
CA ALA A 48 1.20 -9.68 -12.55
C ALA A 48 1.52 -8.53 -13.51
N LYS A 49 0.97 -8.60 -14.72
CA LYS A 49 1.08 -7.55 -15.72
C LYS A 49 0.10 -6.43 -15.43
N ILE A 50 0.40 -5.23 -15.96
CA ILE A 50 -0.47 -4.04 -15.83
C ILE A 50 -1.97 -4.34 -16.10
N PRO A 51 -2.37 -4.98 -17.21
CA PRO A 51 -3.78 -5.27 -17.48
C PRO A 51 -4.43 -6.16 -16.42
N GLU A 52 -3.70 -7.13 -15.87
CA GLU A 52 -4.21 -8.05 -14.83
C GLU A 52 -4.45 -7.30 -13.52
N VAL A 53 -3.53 -6.41 -13.13
CA VAL A 53 -3.67 -5.55 -11.94
C VAL A 53 -4.82 -4.56 -12.09
N VAL A 54 -4.94 -3.93 -13.26
CA VAL A 54 -6.03 -2.99 -13.55
C VAL A 54 -7.39 -3.70 -13.53
N ASP A 55 -7.49 -4.89 -14.13
CA ASP A 55 -8.71 -5.69 -14.10
C ASP A 55 -9.08 -6.13 -12.68
N ALA A 56 -8.12 -6.62 -11.89
CA ALA A 56 -8.34 -6.99 -10.50
C ALA A 56 -8.86 -5.81 -9.66
N PHE A 57 -8.28 -4.61 -9.86
CA PHE A 57 -8.73 -3.39 -9.19
C PHE A 57 -10.16 -3.01 -9.57
N ILE A 58 -10.47 -2.93 -10.88
CA ILE A 58 -11.82 -2.56 -11.37
C ILE A 58 -12.86 -3.56 -10.85
N ASN A 59 -12.52 -4.84 -10.83
CA ASN A 59 -13.41 -5.85 -10.30
C ASN A 59 -13.73 -5.65 -8.81
N GLU A 60 -12.74 -5.30 -7.98
CA GLU A 60 -12.98 -5.01 -6.56
C GLU A 60 -13.78 -3.73 -6.35
N VAL A 61 -13.61 -2.72 -7.20
CA VAL A 61 -14.50 -1.54 -7.22
C VAL A 61 -15.94 -1.96 -7.52
N ASN A 62 -16.16 -2.75 -8.57
CA ASN A 62 -17.49 -3.18 -8.99
C ASN A 62 -18.19 -4.04 -7.92
N LYS A 63 -17.46 -4.96 -7.26
CA LYS A 63 -17.99 -5.77 -6.16
C LYS A 63 -18.51 -4.93 -4.99
N ARG A 64 -17.89 -3.77 -4.74
CA ARG A 64 -18.27 -2.84 -3.68
C ARG A 64 -19.30 -1.80 -4.14
N ASN A 65 -19.90 -1.99 -5.32
CA ASN A 65 -20.81 -1.03 -5.97
C ASN A 65 -20.18 0.38 -6.11
N GLY A 66 -18.87 0.41 -6.39
CA GLY A 66 -18.15 1.65 -6.66
C GLY A 66 -18.30 2.15 -8.09
N SER A 67 -17.91 3.41 -8.31
CA SER A 67 -17.90 4.05 -9.61
C SER A 67 -16.46 4.24 -10.11
N VAL A 68 -16.17 3.77 -11.32
CA VAL A 68 -14.88 4.02 -11.98
C VAL A 68 -14.97 5.35 -12.72
N MET A 69 -14.24 6.36 -12.25
CA MET A 69 -14.22 7.70 -12.83
C MET A 69 -13.27 7.79 -14.03
N PHE A 70 -12.17 7.04 -13.99
CA PHE A 70 -11.15 7.03 -15.02
C PHE A 70 -10.40 5.70 -14.99
N ALA A 71 -10.14 5.11 -16.15
CA ALA A 71 -9.30 3.94 -16.27
C ALA A 71 -8.48 4.02 -17.56
N SER A 72 -7.16 3.85 -17.42
CA SER A 72 -6.20 3.83 -18.52
C SER A 72 -5.28 2.64 -18.32
N ILE A 73 -5.55 1.57 -19.07
CA ILE A 73 -4.79 0.31 -19.01
C ILE A 73 -3.35 0.54 -19.48
N SER A 74 -3.17 1.35 -20.53
CA SER A 74 -1.84 1.67 -21.09
C SER A 74 -0.97 2.45 -20.11
N GLU A 75 -1.56 3.34 -19.31
CA GLU A 75 -0.85 4.11 -18.29
C GLU A 75 -0.79 3.40 -16.93
N GLY A 76 -1.50 2.27 -16.76
CA GLY A 76 -1.62 1.59 -15.48
C GLY A 76 -2.32 2.43 -14.40
N LYS A 77 -3.23 3.33 -14.80
CA LYS A 77 -3.88 4.27 -13.88
C LYS A 77 -5.38 4.08 -13.83
N VAL A 78 -5.92 3.99 -12.62
CA VAL A 78 -7.36 3.93 -12.39
C VAL A 78 -7.73 4.89 -11.27
N LYS A 79 -8.84 5.61 -11.42
CA LYS A 79 -9.47 6.40 -10.36
C LYS A 79 -10.89 5.90 -10.18
N ALA A 80 -11.22 5.57 -8.95
CA ALA A 80 -12.54 5.08 -8.59
C ALA A 80 -13.02 5.73 -7.29
N GLU A 81 -14.32 5.73 -7.09
CA GLU A 81 -14.96 6.22 -5.88
C GLU A 81 -15.89 5.13 -5.33
N ILE A 82 -15.73 4.80 -4.05
CA ILE A 82 -16.58 3.86 -3.34
C ILE A 82 -17.08 4.60 -2.11
N LYS A 83 -18.41 4.83 -2.04
CA LYS A 83 -19.02 5.69 -1.03
C LYS A 83 -18.38 7.09 -1.03
N GLU A 84 -17.71 7.48 0.05
CA GLU A 84 -17.04 8.78 0.21
C GLU A 84 -15.51 8.67 0.15
N ILE A 85 -14.98 7.60 -0.46
CA ILE A 85 -13.55 7.34 -0.57
C ILE A 85 -13.15 7.25 -2.03
N LYS A 86 -12.18 8.08 -2.42
CA LYS A 86 -11.51 8.03 -3.72
C LYS A 86 -10.31 7.13 -3.65
N TYR A 87 -10.32 6.09 -4.47
CA TYR A 87 -9.22 5.18 -4.68
C TYR A 87 -8.49 5.56 -5.96
N THR A 88 -7.17 5.58 -5.90
CA THR A 88 -6.30 5.75 -7.07
C THR A 88 -5.35 4.57 -7.16
N LEU A 89 -5.32 3.93 -8.33
CA LEU A 89 -4.33 2.94 -8.70
C LEU A 89 -3.28 3.58 -9.60
N ASP A 90 -2.01 3.31 -9.31
CA ASP A 90 -0.87 3.55 -10.20
C ASP A 90 -0.06 2.25 -10.30
N VAL A 91 0.10 1.72 -11.52
CA VAL A 91 0.83 0.48 -11.80
C VAL A 91 2.01 0.80 -12.71
N LYS A 92 3.20 0.43 -12.27
CA LYS A 92 4.44 0.58 -13.04
C LYS A 92 5.02 -0.78 -13.39
N SER A 93 5.38 -0.98 -14.64
CA SER A 93 6.08 -2.19 -15.05
C SER A 93 7.46 -2.27 -14.39
N LEU A 94 7.79 -3.41 -13.78
CA LEU A 94 9.14 -3.71 -13.28
C LEU A 94 9.88 -4.62 -14.25
N THR A 95 9.19 -5.65 -14.73
CA THR A 95 9.69 -6.60 -15.74
C THR A 95 8.57 -6.93 -16.74
N LYS A 96 8.82 -7.88 -17.66
CA LYS A 96 7.79 -8.33 -18.62
C LYS A 96 6.56 -8.96 -17.95
N ASN A 97 6.73 -9.53 -16.75
CA ASN A 97 5.69 -10.28 -16.04
C ASN A 97 5.44 -9.79 -14.62
N SER A 98 6.13 -8.74 -14.17
CA SER A 98 5.94 -8.20 -12.83
C SER A 98 5.77 -6.69 -12.86
N SER A 99 4.97 -6.19 -11.94
CA SER A 99 4.65 -4.77 -11.84
C SER A 99 4.62 -4.32 -10.38
N ARG A 100 4.88 -3.03 -10.17
CA ARG A 100 4.70 -2.36 -8.89
C ARG A 100 3.34 -1.68 -8.91
N LEU A 101 2.46 -2.10 -8.01
CA LEU A 101 1.16 -1.47 -7.83
C LEU A 101 1.21 -0.52 -6.64
N THR A 102 0.48 0.60 -6.74
CA THR A 102 0.29 1.57 -5.68
C THR A 102 -1.19 1.90 -5.60
N ILE A 103 -1.80 1.65 -4.44
CA ILE A 103 -3.20 1.97 -4.16
C ILE A 103 -3.23 3.07 -3.11
N THR A 104 -3.84 4.20 -3.48
CA THR A 104 -4.04 5.35 -2.60
C THR A 104 -5.52 5.49 -2.29
N ALA A 105 -5.88 5.69 -1.01
CA ALA A 105 -7.26 5.95 -0.61
C ALA A 105 -7.37 7.27 0.17
N ARG A 106 -8.30 8.14 -0.26
CA ARG A 106 -8.55 9.45 0.36
C ARG A 106 -10.04 9.71 0.49
N LYS A 107 -10.47 10.31 1.61
CA LYS A 107 -11.87 10.72 1.78
C LYS A 107 -12.20 11.89 0.85
N THR A 108 -13.36 11.84 0.18
CA THR A 108 -13.78 12.84 -0.81
C THR A 108 -13.93 14.24 -0.20
N TYR A 109 -14.49 14.36 1.01
CA TYR A 109 -14.84 15.65 1.62
C TYR A 109 -13.62 16.48 2.07
N ASN A 110 -12.58 15.84 2.60
CA ASN A 110 -11.41 16.54 3.19
C ASN A 110 -10.05 16.07 2.66
N LEU A 111 -10.03 15.20 1.63
CA LEU A 111 -8.81 14.54 1.12
C LEU A 111 -7.99 13.84 2.21
N LEU A 112 -8.62 13.52 3.35
CA LEU A 112 -7.96 12.90 4.47
C LEU A 112 -7.47 11.51 4.07
N PRO A 113 -6.23 11.14 4.43
CA PRO A 113 -5.72 9.80 4.26
C PRO A 113 -6.66 8.76 4.86
N ALA A 114 -7.02 7.75 4.07
CA ALA A 114 -7.84 6.62 4.50
C ALA A 114 -6.98 5.36 4.50
N ARG A 115 -5.99 5.30 5.41
CA ARG A 115 -4.97 4.23 5.43
C ARG A 115 -5.59 2.84 5.53
N ASP A 116 -6.50 2.64 6.49
CA ASP A 116 -7.09 1.31 6.75
C ASP A 116 -7.87 0.82 5.53
N GLU A 117 -8.56 1.73 4.86
CA GLU A 117 -9.29 1.48 3.61
C GLU A 117 -8.34 1.14 2.45
N ALA A 118 -7.19 1.81 2.36
CA ALA A 118 -6.16 1.50 1.36
C ALA A 118 -5.60 0.08 1.58
N VAL A 119 -5.33 -0.31 2.83
CA VAL A 119 -4.82 -1.64 3.19
C VAL A 119 -5.85 -2.72 2.92
N GLU A 120 -7.08 -2.55 3.41
CA GLU A 120 -8.15 -3.53 3.21
C GLU A 120 -8.44 -3.74 1.73
N PHE A 121 -8.53 -2.65 0.97
CA PHE A 121 -8.78 -2.71 -0.46
C PHE A 121 -7.60 -3.38 -1.20
N TYR A 122 -6.36 -3.02 -0.85
CA TYR A 122 -5.16 -3.68 -1.38
C TYR A 122 -5.17 -5.18 -1.13
N THR A 123 -5.48 -5.63 0.09
CA THR A 123 -5.50 -7.07 0.42
C THR A 123 -6.47 -7.83 -0.49
N LYS A 124 -7.64 -7.26 -0.78
CA LYS A 124 -8.62 -7.89 -1.68
C LYS A 124 -8.17 -7.93 -3.14
N VAL A 125 -7.50 -6.89 -3.61
CA VAL A 125 -6.89 -6.88 -4.95
C VAL A 125 -5.76 -7.90 -5.02
N ALA A 126 -4.89 -7.95 -4.02
CA ALA A 126 -3.74 -8.88 -3.96
C ALA A 126 -4.18 -10.36 -3.85
N GLU A 127 -5.25 -10.66 -3.10
CA GLU A 127 -5.86 -11.99 -3.06
C GLU A 127 -6.29 -12.50 -4.44
N ARG A 128 -6.69 -11.60 -5.34
CA ARG A 128 -7.15 -11.95 -6.69
C ARG A 128 -6.02 -12.13 -7.71
N LEU A 129 -4.84 -11.60 -7.41
CA LEU A 129 -3.67 -11.70 -8.28
C LEU A 129 -2.83 -12.97 -8.00
N LYS A 130 -3.17 -13.72 -6.94
CA LYS A 130 -2.59 -15.02 -6.61
C LYS A 130 -3.34 -16.14 -7.31
#